data_AF-A0A445L7E9-F1
#
_entry.id   AF-A0A445L7E9-F1
#
_cell.length_a   1.000
_cell.length_b   1.000
_cell.length_c   1.000
_cell.angle_alpha   90.00
_cell.angle_beta   90.00
_cell.angle_gamma   90.00
#
_symmetry.space_group_name_H-M   'P 1'
#
loop_
_entity.id
_entity.type
_entity.pdbx_description
1 polymer ?
#
loop_
_entity_poly.entity_id
_entity_poly.type
_entity_poly.pdbx_seq_one_letter_code
_entity_poly.pdbx_strand_id
1 'polypeptide(L)'
;MVFPKLVITIALILVLFLFICESQGASYASASHNAGHGADINTSLAHQKVNLSVYYDSLCKTCAKFIIEDLRDIFGNNLISIVNLQLVPWANAYVNNTNKSISCQNGPDECELNSLESCALNLWSKVDIQYQFVNCFEFLAIKGTIKEWKEECLNQLGLPKEPFLNCFNMGNGTEVIFHFFHFTVS
;
A
#
# COMPACT_ATOMS: atom_id res chain seq x y z
N MET A 1 -47.76 30.36 -18.65
CA MET A 1 -47.31 30.58 -17.26
C MET A 1 -46.47 29.38 -16.85
N VAL A 2 -45.14 29.50 -16.89
CA VAL A 2 -44.23 28.39 -16.54
C VAL A 2 -43.99 28.44 -15.04
N PHE A 3 -44.21 27.32 -14.35
CA PHE A 3 -44.09 27.24 -12.90
C PHE A 3 -42.63 27.50 -12.47
N PRO A 4 -42.39 28.37 -11.46
CA PRO A 4 -41.03 28.78 -11.05
C PRO A 4 -40.15 27.59 -10.63
N LYS A 5 -40.75 26.51 -10.11
CA LYS A 5 -40.04 25.27 -9.77
C LYS A 5 -39.45 24.56 -10.99
N LEU A 6 -40.13 24.58 -12.14
CA LEU A 6 -39.67 23.91 -13.35
C LEU A 6 -38.47 24.64 -13.97
N VAL A 7 -38.47 25.98 -13.89
CA VAL A 7 -37.35 26.82 -14.37
C VAL A 7 -36.09 26.60 -13.53
N ILE A 8 -36.24 26.47 -12.20
CA ILE A 8 -35.13 26.22 -11.29
C ILE A 8 -34.52 24.83 -11.52
N THR A 9 -35.34 23.79 -11.69
CA THR A 9 -34.84 22.42 -11.95
C THR A 9 -34.09 22.33 -13.28
N ILE A 10 -34.59 22.99 -14.33
CA ILE A 10 -33.91 23.02 -15.64
C ILE A 10 -32.59 23.79 -15.55
N ALA A 11 -32.55 24.91 -14.81
CA ALA A 11 -31.32 25.66 -14.60
C ALA A 11 -30.26 24.85 -13.83
N LEU A 12 -30.65 24.10 -12.79
CA LEU A 12 -29.73 23.24 -12.03
C LEU A 12 -29.16 22.10 -12.88
N ILE A 13 -29.99 21.47 -13.72
CA ILE A 13 -29.54 20.42 -14.64
C ILE A 13 -28.58 20.99 -15.68
N LEU A 14 -28.87 22.15 -16.26
CA LEU A 14 -27.97 22.80 -17.23
C LEU A 14 -26.63 23.21 -16.60
N VAL A 15 -26.63 23.69 -15.36
CA VAL A 15 -25.39 24.00 -14.63
C VAL A 15 -24.57 22.74 -14.36
N LEU A 16 -25.20 21.63 -13.97
CA LEU A 16 -24.53 20.34 -13.79
C LEU A 16 -23.93 19.80 -15.11
N PHE A 17 -24.60 20.01 -16.25
CA PHE A 17 -24.04 19.63 -17.56
C PHE A 17 -22.86 20.51 -18.01
N LEU A 18 -22.79 21.78 -17.57
CA LEU A 18 -21.65 22.66 -17.84
C LEU A 18 -20.39 22.27 -17.04
N PHE A 19 -20.54 21.62 -15.88
CA PHE A 19 -19.40 21.14 -15.09
C PHE A 19 -18.78 19.82 -15.57
N ILE A 20 -19.35 19.15 -16.58
CA ILE A 20 -18.83 17.88 -17.14
C ILE A 20 -17.97 18.12 -18.41
N CYS A 21 -17.79 19.37 -18.84
CA CYS A 21 -17.06 19.71 -20.08
C CYS A 21 -15.87 20.66 -19.90
N GLU A 22 -15.13 20.53 -18.81
CA GLU A 22 -13.74 21.01 -18.71
C GLU A 22 -12.76 19.83 -18.65
N SER A 23 -12.61 19.13 -19.76
CA SER A 23 -11.38 18.43 -20.09
C SER A 23 -10.96 18.82 -21.51
N GLN A 24 -10.65 20.11 -21.71
CA GLN A 24 -9.86 20.49 -22.87
C GLN A 24 -8.40 20.19 -22.55
N GLY A 25 -7.84 19.28 -23.35
CA GLY A 25 -6.47 18.84 -23.25
C GLY A 25 -5.51 20.01 -23.29
N ALA A 26 -4.54 19.98 -22.40
CA ALA A 26 -3.33 20.76 -22.54
C ALA A 26 -2.57 20.21 -23.76
N SER A 27 -2.78 20.84 -24.91
CA SER A 27 -1.92 20.72 -26.08
C SER A 27 -0.53 21.22 -25.69
N TYR A 28 0.41 20.32 -25.40
CA TYR A 28 1.81 20.69 -25.24
C TYR A 28 2.33 21.13 -26.61
N ALA A 29 2.59 22.43 -26.76
CA ALA A 29 3.32 22.96 -27.91
C ALA A 29 4.72 22.34 -27.91
N SER A 30 5.02 21.55 -28.94
CA SER A 30 6.37 21.04 -29.18
C SER A 30 7.27 22.21 -29.61
N ALA A 31 8.17 22.64 -28.74
CA ALA A 31 9.28 23.52 -29.12
C ALA A 31 10.27 22.73 -29.97
N SER A 32 10.39 23.10 -31.24
CA SER A 32 11.43 22.63 -32.15
C SER A 32 12.76 23.28 -31.78
N HIS A 33 13.76 22.49 -31.39
CA HIS A 33 15.16 22.90 -31.36
C HIS A 33 15.95 22.00 -32.31
N ASN A 34 16.34 22.54 -33.46
CA ASN A 34 17.38 21.97 -34.32
C ASN A 34 18.68 22.74 -34.08
N ALA A 35 19.69 22.08 -33.50
CA ALA A 35 21.10 22.31 -33.76
C ALA A 35 21.89 21.14 -33.16
N GLY A 36 22.69 20.47 -33.99
CA GLY A 36 23.33 19.20 -33.66
C GLY A 36 24.64 19.33 -32.90
N HIS A 37 24.90 18.33 -32.05
CA HIS A 37 26.21 17.71 -31.87
C HIS A 37 25.98 16.32 -31.26
N GLY A 38 26.57 15.30 -31.87
CA GLY A 38 26.42 13.92 -31.45
C GLY A 38 26.99 13.68 -30.05
N ALA A 39 26.15 13.14 -29.18
CA ALA A 39 26.54 12.34 -28.03
C ALA A 39 25.38 11.37 -27.75
N ASP A 40 25.71 10.08 -27.63
CA ASP A 40 24.78 8.99 -27.36
C ASP A 40 23.84 9.30 -26.19
N ILE A 41 22.55 9.48 -26.46
CA ILE A 41 21.50 9.47 -25.43
C ILE A 41 20.71 8.17 -25.59
N ASN A 42 21.31 7.08 -25.12
CA ASN A 42 20.59 5.89 -24.70
C ASN A 42 20.33 5.91 -23.18
N THR A 43 20.23 7.10 -22.61
CA THR A 43 19.71 7.27 -21.25
C THR A 43 18.20 7.36 -21.39
N SER A 44 17.52 6.22 -21.26
CA SER A 44 16.13 6.21 -20.83
C SER A 44 16.02 7.23 -19.70
N LEU A 45 15.24 8.30 -19.93
CA LEU A 45 14.84 9.18 -18.86
C LEU A 45 13.88 8.36 -17.99
N ALA A 46 14.46 7.46 -17.19
CA ALA A 46 13.76 6.70 -16.19
C ALA A 46 13.15 7.76 -15.29
N HIS A 47 11.87 8.05 -15.51
CA HIS A 47 11.16 9.04 -14.73
C HIS A 47 11.34 8.64 -13.28
N GLN A 48 11.86 9.56 -12.48
CA GLN A 48 12.13 9.29 -11.07
C GLN A 48 10.80 8.88 -10.42
N LYS A 49 10.75 7.64 -9.93
CA LYS A 49 9.58 7.13 -9.23
C LYS A 49 9.33 7.96 -7.98
N VAL A 50 8.04 8.12 -7.64
CA VAL A 50 7.62 8.77 -6.40
C VAL A 50 7.71 7.77 -5.26
N ASN A 51 8.36 8.15 -4.16
CA ASN A 51 8.41 7.31 -2.96
C ASN A 51 7.10 7.45 -2.18
N LEU A 52 6.46 6.33 -1.87
CA LEU A 52 5.26 6.24 -1.04
C LEU A 52 5.51 5.21 0.06
N SER A 53 5.61 5.67 1.30
CA SER A 53 5.69 4.79 2.48
C SER A 53 4.36 4.82 3.24
N VAL A 54 3.78 3.65 3.48
CA VAL A 54 2.52 3.48 4.21
C VAL A 54 2.85 2.83 5.55
N TYR A 55 2.64 3.57 6.62
CA TYR A 55 2.77 3.10 8.00
C TYR A 55 1.39 2.79 8.55
N TYR A 56 1.19 1.59 9.10
CA TYR A 56 -0.15 1.13 9.48
C TYR A 56 -0.11 0.15 10.64
N ASP A 57 -1.13 0.17 11.50
CA ASP A 57 -1.24 -0.77 12.62
C ASP A 57 -2.00 -2.03 12.16
N SER A 58 -1.43 -3.23 12.32
CA SER A 58 -2.00 -4.45 11.73
C SER A 58 -3.38 -4.87 12.29
N LEU A 59 -3.78 -4.44 13.49
CA LEU A 59 -5.15 -4.65 14.03
C LEU A 59 -6.07 -3.43 13.93
N CYS A 60 -5.63 -2.37 13.22
CA CYS A 60 -6.44 -1.19 12.99
C CYS A 60 -7.40 -1.39 11.81
N LYS A 61 -8.69 -1.57 12.10
CA LYS A 61 -9.73 -1.78 11.07
C LYS A 61 -9.78 -0.68 9.99
N THR A 62 -9.53 0.57 10.35
CA THR A 62 -9.51 1.68 9.37
C THR A 62 -8.28 1.60 8.47
N CYS A 63 -7.14 1.20 9.03
CA CYS A 63 -5.89 1.01 8.32
C CYS A 63 -5.99 -0.18 7.36
N ALA A 64 -6.57 -1.29 7.83
CA ALA A 64 -6.92 -2.45 7.01
C ALA A 64 -7.79 -2.07 5.80
N LYS A 65 -8.83 -1.27 6.02
CA LYS A 65 -9.70 -0.79 4.92
C LYS A 65 -8.94 0.04 3.91
N PHE A 66 -8.09 0.96 4.36
CA PHE A 66 -7.25 1.73 3.45
C PHE A 66 -6.38 0.81 2.59
N ILE A 67 -5.76 -0.22 3.18
CA ILE A 67 -4.93 -1.18 2.44
C ILE A 67 -5.75 -1.96 1.43
N ILE A 68 -6.94 -2.46 1.81
CA ILE A 68 -7.73 -3.38 0.99
C ILE A 68 -8.51 -2.66 -0.11
N GLU A 69 -9.02 -1.47 0.19
CA GLU A 69 -9.92 -0.72 -0.67
C GLU A 69 -9.14 0.33 -1.47
N ASP A 70 -8.48 1.27 -0.80
CA ASP A 70 -7.89 2.46 -1.42
C ASP A 70 -6.52 2.18 -2.04
N LEU A 71 -5.61 1.58 -1.27
CA LEU A 71 -4.24 1.32 -1.71
C LEU A 71 -4.24 0.35 -2.90
N ARG A 72 -5.19 -0.57 -2.98
CA ARG A 72 -5.37 -1.48 -4.11
C ARG A 72 -5.39 -0.77 -5.47
N ASP A 73 -5.95 0.43 -5.51
CA ASP A 73 -6.17 1.14 -6.77
C ASP A 73 -4.86 1.58 -7.44
N ILE A 74 -3.76 1.68 -6.69
CA ILE A 74 -2.45 1.99 -7.29
C ILE A 74 -1.96 0.84 -8.19
N PHE A 75 -2.36 -0.40 -7.89
CA PHE A 75 -2.07 -1.57 -8.71
C PHE A 75 -3.04 -1.64 -9.90
N GLY A 76 -4.34 -1.44 -9.65
CA GLY A 76 -5.39 -1.49 -10.69
C GLY A 76 -5.23 -0.45 -11.80
N ASN A 77 -4.76 0.75 -11.45
CA ASN A 77 -4.55 1.85 -12.40
C ASN A 77 -3.12 1.93 -12.95
N ASN A 78 -2.29 0.92 -12.68
CA ASN A 78 -0.87 0.86 -13.06
C ASN A 78 -0.01 2.04 -12.53
N LEU A 79 -0.48 2.76 -11.51
CA LEU A 79 0.29 3.80 -10.82
C LEU A 79 1.52 3.21 -10.12
N ILE A 80 1.46 1.93 -9.73
CA ILE A 80 2.61 1.21 -9.16
C ILE A 80 3.86 1.24 -10.07
N SER A 81 3.69 1.40 -11.38
CA SER A 81 4.81 1.52 -12.33
C SER A 81 5.67 2.79 -12.10
N ILE A 82 5.09 3.84 -11.51
CA ILE A 82 5.75 5.12 -11.22
C ILE A 82 5.95 5.37 -9.72
N VAL A 83 5.60 4.40 -8.87
CA VAL A 83 5.70 4.50 -7.40
C VAL A 83 6.74 3.50 -6.87
N ASN A 84 7.54 3.95 -5.91
CA ASN A 84 8.31 3.09 -5.01
C ASN A 84 7.48 2.93 -3.73
N LEU A 85 6.66 1.88 -3.68
CA LEU A 85 5.82 1.61 -2.52
C LEU A 85 6.63 0.87 -1.46
N GLN A 86 6.54 1.35 -0.22
CA GLN A 86 7.05 0.68 0.97
C GLN A 86 5.89 0.52 1.97
N LEU A 87 5.58 -0.72 2.31
CA LEU A 87 4.65 -1.03 3.39
C LEU A 87 5.45 -1.18 4.68
N VAL A 88 4.95 -0.60 5.78
CA VAL A 88 5.59 -0.64 7.09
C VAL A 88 4.54 -0.99 8.14
N PRO A 89 4.41 -2.27 8.51
CA PRO A 89 3.55 -2.68 9.60
C PRO A 89 4.12 -2.13 10.91
N TRP A 90 3.34 -1.27 11.52
CA TRP A 90 3.62 -0.57 12.75
C TRP A 90 2.68 -1.08 13.83
N ALA A 91 3.03 -2.16 14.51
CA ALA A 91 2.51 -2.34 15.85
C ALA A 91 3.12 -1.21 16.69
N ASN A 92 2.32 -0.35 17.33
CA ASN A 92 2.84 0.52 18.39
C ASN A 92 3.23 -0.37 19.58
N ALA A 93 4.40 -0.99 19.46
CA ALA A 93 4.89 -2.02 20.33
C ALA A 93 6.00 -1.48 21.22
N TYR A 94 5.90 -1.85 22.48
CA TYR A 94 6.93 -1.63 23.46
C TYR A 94 7.94 -2.77 23.39
N VAL A 95 9.20 -2.38 23.28
CA VAL A 95 10.34 -3.26 23.32
C VAL A 95 10.96 -3.20 24.70
N ASN A 96 11.04 -4.34 25.38
CA ASN A 96 11.82 -4.46 26.60
C ASN A 96 13.28 -4.77 26.26
N ASN A 97 14.16 -3.78 26.44
CA ASN A 97 15.59 -3.91 26.12
C ASN A 97 16.34 -4.91 27.02
N THR A 98 15.80 -5.29 28.18
CA THR A 98 16.47 -6.19 29.13
C THR A 98 16.29 -7.66 28.74
N ASN A 99 15.09 -8.06 28.31
CA ASN A 99 14.78 -9.45 27.95
C ASN A 99 14.45 -9.61 26.44
N LYS A 100 14.54 -8.54 25.66
CA LYS A 100 14.19 -8.47 24.23
C LYS A 100 12.73 -8.86 23.92
N SER A 101 11.82 -8.76 24.89
CA SER A 101 10.41 -9.06 24.67
C SER A 101 9.70 -7.90 23.97
N ILE A 102 8.82 -8.21 23.03
CA ILE A 102 7.92 -7.26 22.38
C ILE A 102 6.52 -7.39 22.99
N SER A 103 5.88 -6.26 23.29
CA SER A 103 4.48 -6.18 23.68
C SER A 103 3.78 -5.11 22.85
N CYS A 104 2.69 -5.45 22.17
CA CYS A 104 1.97 -4.54 21.29
C CYS A 104 0.76 -3.91 22.00
N GLN A 105 0.39 -2.68 21.62
CA GLN A 105 -0.70 -1.91 22.24
C GLN A 105 -2.04 -2.67 22.26
N ASN A 106 -2.33 -3.45 21.21
CA ASN A 106 -3.57 -4.21 21.05
C ASN A 106 -3.40 -5.70 21.42
N GLY A 107 -2.32 -6.04 22.13
CA GLY A 107 -2.08 -7.38 22.65
C GLY A 107 -1.30 -8.32 21.71
N PRO A 108 -1.24 -9.63 22.04
CA PRO A 108 -0.38 -10.58 21.35
C PRO A 108 -0.77 -10.83 19.89
N ASP A 109 -2.07 -10.78 19.56
CA ASP A 109 -2.56 -10.99 18.19
C ASP A 109 -2.05 -9.90 17.24
N GLU A 110 -1.87 -8.66 17.71
CA GLU A 110 -1.25 -7.57 16.93
C GLU A 110 0.23 -7.87 16.66
N CYS A 111 0.95 -8.34 17.67
CA CYS A 111 2.36 -8.73 17.50
C CYS A 111 2.52 -9.90 16.53
N GLU A 112 1.61 -10.89 16.59
CA GLU A 112 1.59 -12.03 15.68
C GLU A 112 1.39 -11.53 14.24
N LEU A 113 0.38 -10.71 14.01
CA LEU A 113 0.05 -10.20 12.69
C LEU A 113 1.16 -9.32 12.10
N ASN A 114 1.71 -8.42 12.91
CA ASN A 114 2.86 -7.58 12.54
C ASN A 114 4.08 -8.43 12.18
N SER A 115 4.27 -9.59 12.83
CA SER A 115 5.34 -10.55 12.49
C SER A 115 5.09 -11.25 11.16
N LEU A 116 3.85 -11.66 10.89
CA LEU A 116 3.45 -12.28 9.62
C LEU A 116 3.70 -11.32 8.45
N GLU A 117 3.25 -10.07 8.57
CA GLU A 117 3.45 -9.02 7.57
C GLU A 117 4.92 -8.69 7.39
N SER A 118 5.67 -8.54 8.48
CA SER A 118 7.12 -8.30 8.43
C SER A 118 7.87 -9.41 7.67
N CYS A 119 7.51 -10.68 7.90
CA CYS A 119 8.07 -11.80 7.13
C CYS A 119 7.68 -11.74 5.64
N ALA A 120 6.44 -11.36 5.33
CA ALA A 120 5.98 -11.13 3.96
C ALA A 120 6.78 -10.05 3.22
N LEU A 121 7.13 -8.98 3.92
CA LEU A 121 7.89 -7.88 3.32
C LEU A 121 9.38 -8.20 3.18
N ASN A 122 9.95 -8.96 4.12
CA ASN A 122 11.37 -9.29 4.11
C ASN A 122 11.74 -10.40 3.11
N LEU A 123 10.87 -11.40 2.92
CA LEU A 123 11.21 -12.60 2.12
C LEU A 123 11.01 -12.41 0.61
N TRP A 124 10.07 -11.55 0.19
CA TRP A 124 9.75 -11.35 -1.22
C TRP A 124 10.06 -9.93 -1.64
N SER A 125 10.71 -9.76 -2.79
CA SER A 125 11.12 -8.47 -3.33
C SER A 125 10.12 -7.83 -4.30
N LYS A 126 9.15 -8.60 -4.80
CA LYS A 126 8.11 -8.09 -5.71
C LYS A 126 6.99 -7.45 -4.90
N VAL A 127 6.78 -6.16 -5.13
CA VAL A 127 5.76 -5.37 -4.43
C VAL A 127 4.34 -5.93 -4.59
N ASP A 128 4.03 -6.54 -5.73
CA ASP A 128 2.71 -7.17 -5.95
C ASP A 128 2.49 -8.35 -4.99
N ILE A 129 3.54 -9.16 -4.75
CA ILE A 129 3.49 -10.30 -3.84
C ILE A 129 3.41 -9.82 -2.39
N GLN A 130 4.25 -8.84 -2.03
CA GLN A 130 4.23 -8.21 -0.72
C GLN A 130 2.82 -7.68 -0.39
N TYR A 131 2.23 -6.92 -1.32
CA TYR A 131 0.90 -6.37 -1.17
C TYR A 131 -0.18 -7.46 -1.09
N GLN A 132 -0.11 -8.52 -1.88
CA GLN A 132 -1.07 -9.63 -1.80
C GLN A 132 -1.09 -10.30 -0.42
N PHE A 133 0.08 -10.51 0.20
CA PHE A 133 0.14 -11.04 1.56
C PHE A 133 -0.47 -10.07 2.58
N VAL A 134 -0.01 -8.81 2.57
CA VAL A 134 -0.53 -7.79 3.50
C VAL A 134 -2.03 -7.61 3.34
N ASN A 135 -2.53 -7.53 2.11
CA ASN A 135 -3.96 -7.43 1.82
C ASN A 135 -4.75 -8.62 2.41
N CYS A 136 -4.25 -9.85 2.27
CA CYS A 136 -4.90 -11.03 2.83
C CYS A 136 -4.93 -10.99 4.37
N PHE A 137 -3.81 -10.65 5.00
CA PHE A 137 -3.72 -10.53 6.46
C PHE A 137 -4.65 -9.45 7.02
N GLU A 138 -4.67 -8.28 6.38
CA GLU A 138 -5.56 -7.18 6.74
C GLU A 138 -7.04 -7.54 6.53
N PHE A 139 -7.35 -8.33 5.50
CA PHE A 139 -8.71 -8.83 5.30
C PHE A 139 -9.14 -9.75 6.45
N LEU A 140 -8.26 -10.65 6.89
CA LEU A 140 -8.49 -11.47 8.08
C LEU A 140 -8.60 -10.62 9.36
N ALA A 141 -7.90 -9.49 9.45
CA ALA A 141 -7.98 -8.57 10.59
C ALA A 141 -9.36 -7.93 10.69
N ILE A 142 -9.93 -7.50 9.56
CA ILE A 142 -11.31 -6.99 9.48
C ILE A 142 -12.31 -8.09 9.87
N LYS A 143 -12.14 -9.30 9.32
CA LYS A 143 -13.00 -10.47 9.58
C LYS A 143 -12.90 -10.97 11.03
N GLY A 144 -11.79 -10.70 11.71
CA GLY A 144 -11.50 -11.18 13.06
C GLY A 144 -11.08 -12.65 13.08
N THR A 145 -10.49 -13.16 12.00
CA THR A 145 -10.12 -14.58 11.84
C THR A 145 -8.64 -14.78 11.49
N ILE A 146 -7.75 -13.96 12.06
CA ILE A 146 -6.29 -14.03 11.84
C ILE A 146 -5.74 -15.46 11.96
N LYS A 147 -6.23 -16.26 12.89
CA LYS A 147 -5.76 -17.66 13.10
C LYS A 147 -5.89 -18.57 11.88
N GLU A 148 -6.70 -18.20 10.89
CA GLU A 148 -6.91 -18.93 9.64
C GLU A 148 -5.84 -18.59 8.56
N TRP A 149 -4.88 -17.70 8.87
CA TRP A 149 -3.90 -17.16 7.92
C TRP A 149 -3.11 -18.21 7.14
N LYS A 150 -2.80 -19.35 7.76
CA LYS A 150 -2.07 -20.44 7.08
C LYS A 150 -2.85 -20.97 5.89
N GLU A 151 -4.15 -21.18 6.06
CA GLU A 151 -4.99 -21.76 5.01
C GLU A 151 -5.47 -20.70 4.02
N GLU A 152 -5.83 -19.51 4.52
CA GLU A 152 -6.38 -18.44 3.67
C GLU A 152 -5.31 -17.63 2.92
N CYS A 153 -4.13 -17.38 3.50
CA CYS A 153 -3.13 -16.49 2.88
C CYS A 153 -1.93 -17.22 2.27
N LEU A 154 -1.37 -18.26 2.92
CA LEU A 154 -0.19 -18.94 2.36
C LEU A 154 -0.49 -19.80 1.14
N ASN A 155 -1.67 -20.42 1.09
CA ASN A 155 -1.99 -21.41 0.06
C ASN A 155 -2.31 -20.76 -1.30
N GLN A 156 -2.78 -19.52 -1.31
CA GLN A 156 -3.35 -18.91 -2.50
C GLN A 156 -2.31 -18.40 -3.51
N LEU A 157 -1.10 -18.05 -3.06
CA LEU A 157 -0.09 -17.39 -3.90
C LEU A 157 0.83 -18.36 -4.64
N GLY A 158 0.76 -19.67 -4.37
CA GLY A 158 1.64 -20.66 -5.00
C GLY A 158 3.13 -20.48 -4.66
N LEU A 159 3.44 -19.79 -3.56
CA LEU A 159 4.80 -19.51 -3.12
C LEU A 159 5.33 -20.58 -2.15
N PRO A 160 6.66 -20.76 -2.05
CA PRO A 160 7.23 -21.67 -1.06
C PRO A 160 6.85 -21.25 0.35
N LYS A 161 6.23 -22.16 1.11
CA LYS A 161 5.76 -21.91 2.47
C LYS A 161 6.88 -21.98 3.51
N GLU A 162 7.84 -22.88 3.30
CA GLU A 162 8.93 -23.13 4.26
C GLU A 162 9.72 -21.88 4.64
N PRO A 163 10.18 -21.02 3.70
CA PRO A 163 10.88 -19.78 4.08
C PRO A 163 10.05 -18.87 4.97
N PHE A 164 8.74 -18.76 4.68
CA PHE A 164 7.82 -17.95 5.47
C PHE A 164 7.64 -18.49 6.88
N LEU A 165 7.31 -19.78 6.98
CA LEU A 165 7.13 -20.47 8.25
C LEU A 165 8.40 -20.40 9.08
N ASN A 166 9.56 -20.51 8.45
CA ASN A 166 10.84 -20.38 9.13
C ASN A 166 11.07 -18.96 9.68
N CYS A 167 10.81 -17.93 8.87
CA CYS A 167 10.89 -16.54 9.31
C CYS A 167 9.99 -16.28 10.53
N PHE A 168 8.74 -16.77 10.48
CA PHE A 168 7.78 -16.59 11.55
C PHE A 168 8.16 -17.37 12.81
N ASN A 169 8.49 -18.66 12.69
CA ASN A 169 8.75 -19.55 13.83
C ASN A 169 10.11 -19.31 14.51
N MET A 170 11.15 -18.91 13.76
CA MET A 170 12.48 -18.65 14.35
C MET A 170 12.55 -17.32 15.12
N GLY A 171 11.47 -16.55 15.16
CA GLY A 171 11.48 -15.21 15.76
C GLY A 171 12.18 -14.15 14.91
N ASN A 172 12.52 -14.46 13.65
CA ASN A 172 13.04 -13.46 12.71
C ASN A 172 11.99 -12.36 12.48
N GLY A 173 10.69 -12.69 12.56
CA GLY A 173 9.62 -11.69 12.59
C GLY A 173 9.89 -10.60 13.64
N THR A 174 10.20 -10.99 14.88
CA THR A 174 10.57 -10.07 15.97
C THR A 174 11.78 -9.21 15.61
N GLU A 175 12.85 -9.79 15.06
CA GLU A 175 14.05 -9.04 14.62
C GLU A 175 13.76 -8.06 13.48
N VAL A 176 12.95 -8.47 12.51
CA VAL A 176 12.50 -7.60 11.41
C VAL A 176 11.65 -6.46 11.95
N ILE A 177 10.80 -6.74 12.94
CA ILE A 177 10.04 -5.72 13.66
C ILE A 177 11.01 -4.73 14.32
N PHE A 178 12.02 -5.19 15.08
CA PHE A 178 13.06 -4.34 15.66
C PHE A 178 13.75 -3.45 14.62
N HIS A 179 14.03 -3.98 13.43
CA HIS A 179 14.59 -3.21 12.33
C HIS A 179 13.63 -2.11 11.89
N PHE A 180 12.35 -2.42 11.63
CA PHE A 180 11.34 -1.42 11.28
C PHE A 180 11.09 -0.38 12.40
N PHE A 181 11.18 -0.78 13.67
CA PHE A 181 11.19 0.13 14.83
C PHE A 181 12.32 1.14 14.77
N HIS A 182 13.55 0.70 14.45
CA HIS A 182 14.66 1.63 14.40
C HIS A 182 14.48 2.69 13.28
N PHE A 183 13.89 2.31 12.15
CA PHE A 183 13.67 3.20 11.00
C PHE A 183 12.53 4.22 11.16
N THR A 184 11.62 4.02 12.12
CA THR A 184 10.37 4.79 12.29
C THR A 184 10.43 5.79 13.44
N VAL A 185 11.24 5.50 14.47
CA VAL A 185 11.41 6.38 15.64
C VAL A 185 12.72 7.20 15.58
N SER A 186 13.46 7.15 14.47
CA SER A 186 14.69 7.92 14.24
C SER A 186 14.45 9.19 13.42
#